data_AF-A0A7V2YY61-F1
#
_entry.id   AF-A0A7V2YY61-F1
#
_cell.length_a   1.000
_cell.length_b   1.000
_cell.length_c   1.000
_cell.angle_alpha   90.00
_cell.angle_beta   90.00
_cell.angle_gamma   90.00
#
_symmetry.space_group_name_H-M   'P 1'
#
loop_
_entity.id
_entity.type
_entity.pdbx_description
1 polymer ?
#
loop_
_entity_poly.entity_id
_entity_poly.type
_entity_poly.pdbx_seq_one_letter_code
_entity_poly.pdbx_strand_id
1 'polypeptide(L)'
;MDTVKQSLDALLSRSRATAEFKQAVRALEQGEAPGGRIAFNAASPPVKVLRTIAKLLEERPDLAIERVAIEATSGCSDFTGTLRVEPGALNYAFVWDCKWRAEQQGWTDPLGFPDQIRAAREYGYQCFQRFEPKS
;
A
#
# COMPACT_ATOMS: atom_id res chain seq x y z
N MET A 1 1.64 14.14 14.19
CA MET A 1 2.68 14.35 13.16
C MET A 1 2.20 13.63 11.93
N ASP A 2 1.86 14.34 10.87
CA ASP A 2 1.47 13.72 9.61
C ASP A 2 2.68 12.99 9.02
N THR A 3 2.55 11.69 8.78
CA THR A 3 3.62 10.87 8.22
C THR A 3 3.94 11.35 6.81
N VAL A 4 5.15 11.84 6.59
CA VAL A 4 5.61 12.28 5.27
C VAL A 4 5.67 11.07 4.34
N LYS A 5 4.96 11.14 3.21
CA LYS A 5 5.03 10.15 2.14
C LYS A 5 6.47 10.05 1.62
N GLN A 6 7.04 8.85 1.70
CA GLN A 6 8.37 8.55 1.16
C GLN A 6 8.28 8.08 -0.30
N SER A 7 9.35 8.25 -1.07
CA SER A 7 9.45 7.65 -2.40
C SER A 7 9.59 6.13 -2.29
N LEU A 8 9.12 5.40 -3.29
CA LEU A 8 9.24 3.94 -3.29
C LEU A 8 10.71 3.49 -3.23
N ASP A 9 11.60 4.18 -3.94
CA ASP A 9 13.03 3.89 -3.88
C ASP A 9 13.64 4.10 -2.49
N ALA A 10 13.21 5.12 -1.74
CA ALA A 10 13.66 5.32 -0.36
C ALA A 10 13.15 4.21 0.57
N LEU A 11 11.92 3.73 0.35
CA LEU A 11 11.36 2.60 1.09
C LEU A 11 12.11 1.30 0.80
N LEU A 12 12.44 1.05 -0.47
CA LEU A 12 13.17 -0.14 -0.90
C LEU A 12 14.62 -0.11 -0.43
N SER A 13 15.28 1.05 -0.41
CA SER A 13 16.69 1.16 0.00
C SER A 13 16.88 0.85 1.48
N ARG A 14 15.96 1.31 2.35
CA ARG A 14 16.00 1.05 3.81
C ARG A 14 15.49 -0.33 4.22
N SER A 15 14.73 -1.00 3.36
CA SER A 15 14.12 -2.30 3.68
C SER A 15 15.14 -3.45 3.60
N ARG A 16 14.99 -4.44 4.48
CA ARG A 16 15.70 -5.72 4.44
C ARG A 16 15.09 -6.74 3.48
N ALA A 17 14.05 -6.37 2.71
CA ALA A 17 13.49 -7.21 1.65
C ALA A 17 14.57 -7.75 0.71
N THR A 18 14.34 -8.92 0.12
CA THR A 18 15.35 -9.52 -0.77
C THR A 18 15.47 -8.72 -2.08
N ALA A 19 16.59 -8.88 -2.76
CA ALA A 19 16.83 -8.20 -4.03
C ALA A 19 15.75 -8.52 -5.07
N GLU A 20 15.32 -9.78 -5.12
CA GLU A 20 14.28 -10.29 -6.03
C GLU A 20 12.91 -9.67 -5.72
N PHE A 21 12.58 -9.53 -4.43
CA PHE A 21 11.34 -8.84 -4.04
C PHE A 21 11.39 -7.37 -4.44
N LYS A 22 12.51 -6.67 -4.16
CA LYS A 22 12.69 -5.26 -4.56
C LYS A 22 12.59 -5.08 -6.08
N GLN A 23 13.12 -6.02 -6.86
CA GLN A 23 12.98 -6.01 -8.31
C GLN A 23 11.52 -6.21 -8.75
N ALA A 24 10.80 -7.14 -8.14
CA ALA A 24 9.38 -7.37 -8.42
C ALA A 24 8.53 -6.12 -8.12
N VAL A 25 8.84 -5.39 -7.05
CA VAL A 25 8.16 -4.13 -6.72
C VAL A 25 8.40 -3.06 -7.80
N ARG A 26 9.63 -2.93 -8.30
CA ARG A 26 9.95 -2.01 -9.40
C ARG A 26 9.29 -2.39 -10.71
N ALA A 27 9.26 -3.69 -11.03
CA ALA A 27 8.53 -4.20 -12.20
C ALA A 27 7.05 -3.82 -12.13
N LEU A 28 6.41 -4.01 -10.96
CA LEU A 28 5.02 -3.62 -10.75
C LEU A 28 4.80 -2.10 -10.91
N GLU A 29 5.74 -1.27 -10.43
CA GLU A 29 5.69 0.19 -10.61
C GLU A 29 5.75 0.60 -12.09
N GLN A 30 6.50 -0.16 -12.89
CA GLN A 30 6.64 0.05 -14.34
C GLN A 30 5.47 -0.54 -15.14
N GLY A 31 4.50 -1.19 -14.49
CA GLY A 31 3.37 -1.85 -15.15
C GLY A 31 3.71 -3.23 -15.74
N GLU A 32 4.85 -3.79 -15.35
CA GLU A 32 5.30 -5.12 -15.75
C GLU A 32 4.79 -6.21 -14.78
N ALA A 33 4.86 -7.47 -15.22
CA ALA A 33 4.49 -8.60 -14.39
C ALA A 33 5.52 -8.77 -13.24
N PRO A 34 5.11 -8.71 -11.95
CA PRO A 34 6.03 -8.82 -10.82
C PRO A 34 6.55 -10.24 -10.54
N GLY A 35 6.31 -11.19 -11.45
CA GLY A 35 6.64 -12.60 -11.28
C GLY A 35 5.92 -13.24 -10.08
N GLY A 36 6.49 -14.35 -9.57
CA GLY A 36 5.92 -15.10 -8.44
C GLY A 36 6.12 -14.48 -7.05
N ARG A 37 6.66 -13.25 -6.96
CA ARG A 37 7.01 -12.58 -5.70
C ARG A 37 5.89 -11.70 -5.15
N ILE A 38 5.01 -11.21 -6.02
CA ILE A 38 3.85 -10.40 -5.64
C ILE A 38 2.62 -11.02 -6.29
N ALA A 39 1.79 -11.69 -5.50
CA ALA A 39 0.52 -12.23 -5.95
C ALA A 39 -0.62 -11.31 -5.52
N PHE A 40 -1.57 -11.03 -6.42
CA PHE A 40 -2.80 -10.32 -6.09
C PHE A 40 -3.95 -10.75 -6.99
N ASN A 41 -5.18 -10.67 -6.47
CA ASN A 41 -6.39 -11.04 -7.22
C ASN A 41 -6.76 -9.99 -8.28
N ALA A 42 -7.60 -10.36 -9.25
CA ALA A 42 -8.04 -9.48 -10.33
C ALA A 42 -8.79 -8.21 -9.84
N ALA A 43 -9.35 -8.26 -8.62
CA ALA A 43 -10.01 -7.12 -7.98
C ALA A 43 -9.04 -6.10 -7.37
N SER A 44 -7.73 -6.30 -7.49
CA SER A 44 -6.68 -5.44 -6.92
C SER A 44 -5.93 -4.66 -8.01
N PRO A 45 -6.24 -3.36 -8.21
CA PRO A 45 -5.50 -2.53 -9.16
C PRO A 45 -4.01 -2.40 -8.77
N PRO A 46 -3.06 -2.50 -9.72
CA PRO A 46 -1.61 -2.45 -9.44
C PRO A 46 -1.17 -1.24 -8.60
N VAL A 47 -1.73 -0.05 -8.87
CA VAL A 47 -1.41 1.16 -8.12
C VAL A 47 -1.77 1.05 -6.63
N LYS A 48 -2.88 0.36 -6.30
CA LYS A 48 -3.34 0.16 -4.92
C LYS A 48 -2.53 -0.93 -4.22
N VAL A 49 -2.15 -1.99 -4.96
CA VAL A 49 -1.19 -2.99 -4.52
C VAL A 49 0.14 -2.32 -4.12
N LEU A 50 0.67 -1.41 -4.94
CA LEU A 50 1.87 -0.65 -4.62
C LEU A 50 1.71 0.22 -3.37
N ARG A 51 0.54 0.81 -3.11
CA ARG A 51 0.28 1.55 -1.86
C ARG A 51 0.40 0.64 -0.64
N THR A 52 -0.18 -0.55 -0.70
CA THR A 52 -0.09 -1.55 0.37
C THR A 52 1.33 -2.04 0.60
N ILE A 53 2.09 -2.30 -0.47
CA ILE A 53 3.50 -2.69 -0.34
C ILE A 53 4.35 -1.55 0.23
N ALA A 54 4.13 -0.31 -0.22
CA ALA A 54 4.83 0.85 0.33
C ALA A 54 4.59 1.00 1.84
N LYS A 55 3.35 0.76 2.30
CA LYS A 55 3.04 0.78 3.73
C LYS A 55 3.74 -0.34 4.49
N LEU A 56 3.77 -1.57 3.95
CA LEU A 56 4.53 -2.68 4.54
C LEU A 56 6.01 -2.34 4.68
N LEU A 57 6.64 -1.81 3.62
CA LEU A 57 8.05 -1.44 3.62
C LEU A 57 8.35 -0.30 4.61
N GLU A 58 7.36 0.53 4.91
CA GLU A 58 7.48 1.58 5.91
C GLU A 58 7.36 1.10 7.34
N GLU A 59 6.33 0.31 7.63
CA GLU A 59 6.07 -0.20 8.98
C GLU A 59 7.13 -1.25 9.37
N ARG A 60 7.59 -2.04 8.41
CA ARG A 60 8.44 -3.22 8.62
C ARG A 60 9.69 -3.21 7.74
N PRO A 61 10.57 -2.20 7.86
CA PRO A 61 11.83 -2.16 7.12
C PRO A 61 12.78 -3.29 7.57
N ASP A 62 12.56 -3.88 8.74
CA ASP A 62 13.34 -4.97 9.34
C ASP A 62 13.08 -6.34 8.71
N LEU A 63 11.95 -6.53 8.03
CA LEU A 63 11.57 -7.84 7.50
C LEU A 63 12.35 -8.19 6.23
N ALA A 64 12.85 -9.43 6.20
CA ALA A 64 13.47 -10.04 5.02
C ALA A 64 12.40 -10.52 4.02
N ILE A 65 11.55 -9.61 3.55
CA ILE A 65 10.41 -9.92 2.68
C ILE A 65 10.91 -10.57 1.38
N GLU A 66 10.43 -11.79 1.13
CA GLU A 66 10.70 -12.57 -0.08
C GLU A 66 9.49 -12.59 -1.01
N ARG A 67 8.29 -12.62 -0.45
CA ARG A 67 7.04 -12.72 -1.21
C ARG A 67 5.89 -12.11 -0.44
N VAL A 68 4.93 -11.56 -1.19
CA VAL A 68 3.65 -11.13 -0.65
C VAL A 68 2.48 -11.68 -1.47
N ALA A 69 1.36 -11.91 -0.79
CA ALA A 69 0.08 -12.19 -1.42
C ALA A 69 -0.98 -11.23 -0.88
N ILE A 70 -1.73 -10.59 -1.76
CA ILE A 70 -2.78 -9.62 -1.42
C ILE A 70 -4.12 -10.11 -1.93
N GLU A 71 -5.06 -10.26 -1.00
CA GLU A 71 -6.46 -10.55 -1.29
C GLU A 71 -7.29 -9.37 -0.82
N ALA A 72 -7.85 -8.63 -1.77
CA ALA A 72 -8.51 -7.37 -1.47
C ALA A 72 -9.62 -7.06 -2.46
N THR A 73 -10.44 -6.09 -2.09
CA THR A 73 -11.44 -5.45 -2.93
C THR A 73 -11.13 -3.95 -3.05
N SER A 74 -11.46 -3.38 -4.20
CA SER A 74 -11.18 -1.98 -4.53
C SER A 74 -12.47 -1.28 -4.92
N GLY A 75 -12.85 -0.23 -4.19
CA GLY A 75 -13.83 0.75 -4.65
C GLY A 75 -13.17 1.96 -5.31
N CYS A 76 -13.91 3.04 -5.50
CA CYS A 76 -13.39 4.25 -6.14
C CYS A 76 -12.36 4.97 -5.25
N SER A 77 -12.59 5.02 -3.93
CA SER A 77 -11.73 5.73 -2.97
C SER A 77 -10.91 4.82 -2.07
N ASP A 78 -11.29 3.55 -1.98
CA ASP A 78 -10.82 2.62 -0.95
C ASP A 78 -10.19 1.34 -1.51
N PHE A 79 -9.37 0.70 -0.68
CA PHE A 79 -8.75 -0.59 -0.92
C PHE A 79 -8.62 -1.33 0.39
N THR A 80 -9.34 -2.44 0.52
CA THR A 80 -9.49 -3.16 1.79
C THR A 80 -9.24 -4.64 1.59
N GLY A 81 -8.48 -5.25 2.50
CA GLY A 81 -8.20 -6.67 2.40
C GLY A 81 -7.15 -7.17 3.36
N THR A 82 -6.53 -8.29 2.98
CA THR A 82 -5.45 -8.92 3.72
C THR A 82 -4.18 -9.00 2.89
N LEU A 83 -3.06 -8.78 3.56
CA LEU A 83 -1.71 -8.91 3.04
C LEU A 83 -1.00 -10.01 3.80
N ARG A 84 -0.56 -11.06 3.10
CA ARG A 84 0.29 -12.11 3.64
C ARG A 84 1.72 -11.88 3.20
N VAL A 85 2.66 -12.01 4.14
CA VAL A 85 4.08 -11.76 3.94
C VAL A 85 4.87 -13.03 4.27
N GLU A 86 5.83 -13.35 3.39
CA GLU A 86 6.74 -14.48 3.55
C GLU A 86 8.20 -13.97 3.50
N PRO A 87 9.11 -14.56 4.30
CA PRO A 87 8.89 -15.67 5.24
C PRO A 87 8.18 -15.25 6.54
N GLY A 88 7.68 -16.22 7.31
CA GLY A 88 7.07 -15.99 8.64
C GLY A 88 5.55 -15.92 8.68
N ALA A 89 4.86 -16.12 7.55
CA ALA A 89 3.40 -16.16 7.44
C ALA A 89 2.68 -15.00 8.17
N LEU A 90 3.29 -13.81 8.16
CA LEU A 90 2.72 -12.63 8.79
C LEU A 90 1.53 -12.17 7.96
N ASN A 91 0.37 -12.02 8.61
CA ASN A 91 -0.83 -11.53 7.97
C ASN A 91 -1.16 -10.15 8.50
N TYR A 92 -1.56 -9.25 7.62
CA TYR A 92 -2.01 -7.90 7.96
C TYR A 92 -3.41 -7.68 7.41
N ALA A 93 -4.29 -7.09 8.22
CA ALA A 93 -5.52 -6.50 7.74
C ALA A 93 -5.27 -5.03 7.43
N PHE A 94 -5.78 -4.54 6.29
CA PHE A 94 -5.61 -3.15 5.90
C PHE A 94 -6.87 -2.52 5.34
N VAL A 95 -6.97 -1.20 5.50
CA VAL A 95 -7.94 -0.31 4.86
C VAL A 95 -7.20 0.95 4.44
N TRP A 96 -6.99 1.11 3.14
CA TRP A 96 -6.52 2.35 2.53
C TRP A 96 -7.72 3.10 1.97
N ASP A 97 -8.02 4.29 2.46
CA ASP A 97 -9.16 5.09 2.02
C ASP A 97 -8.82 6.59 2.03
N CYS A 98 -8.68 7.17 0.84
CA CYS A 98 -8.40 8.59 0.73
C CYS A 98 -9.63 9.48 0.93
N LYS A 99 -10.84 8.93 0.87
CA LYS A 99 -12.04 9.66 1.30
C LYS A 99 -11.99 9.89 2.81
N TRP A 100 -11.78 8.83 3.58
CA TRP A 100 -11.56 8.94 5.03
C TRP A 100 -10.43 9.92 5.36
N ARG A 101 -9.30 9.86 4.64
CA ARG A 101 -8.18 10.80 4.87
C ARG A 101 -8.59 12.26 4.59
N ALA A 102 -9.36 12.54 3.54
CA ALA A 102 -9.86 13.87 3.25
C ALA A 102 -10.81 14.39 4.35
N GLU A 103 -11.68 13.51 4.87
CA GLU A 103 -12.58 13.83 5.99
C GLU A 103 -11.80 14.19 7.26
N GLN A 104 -10.74 13.44 7.58
CA GLN A 104 -9.85 13.75 8.72
C GLN A 104 -9.21 15.14 8.63
N GLN A 105 -8.97 15.63 7.41
CA GLN A 105 -8.36 16.94 7.16
C GLN A 105 -9.40 18.05 6.95
N GLY A 106 -10.70 17.72 6.97
CA GLY A 106 -11.77 18.67 6.63
C GLY A 106 -11.71 19.17 5.18
N TRP A 107 -11.12 18.40 4.27
CA TRP A 107 -10.99 18.81 2.87
C TRP A 107 -12.23 18.45 2.08
N THR A 108 -12.84 19.47 1.48
CA THR A 108 -14.01 19.33 0.62
C THR A 108 -13.74 19.82 -0.79
N ASP A 109 -14.30 19.14 -1.78
CA ASP A 109 -14.34 19.58 -3.16
C ASP A 109 -15.38 20.73 -3.35
N PRO A 110 -15.46 21.36 -4.53
CA PRO A 110 -16.43 22.43 -4.80
C PRO A 110 -17.90 22.03 -4.66
N LEU A 111 -18.22 20.73 -4.60
CA LEU A 111 -19.58 20.20 -4.43
C LEU A 111 -19.88 19.85 -2.97
N GLY A 112 -18.92 20.04 -2.06
CA GLY A 112 -19.05 19.75 -0.63
C GLY A 112 -18.80 18.28 -0.26
N PHE A 113 -18.31 17.44 -1.18
CA PHE A 113 -17.90 16.08 -0.87
C PHE A 113 -16.43 16.04 -0.40
N PRO A 114 -16.00 15.00 0.34
CA PRO A 114 -14.60 14.88 0.72
C PRO A 114 -13.66 14.87 -0.49
N ASP A 115 -12.63 15.73 -0.50
CA ASP A 115 -11.67 15.83 -1.60
C ASP A 115 -10.63 14.70 -1.56
N GLN A 116 -11.09 13.50 -1.90
CA GLN A 116 -10.27 12.30 -1.97
C GLN A 116 -9.17 12.37 -3.03
N ILE A 117 -9.34 13.21 -4.07
CA ILE A 117 -8.34 13.39 -5.13
C ILE A 117 -7.14 14.15 -4.56
N ARG A 118 -7.40 15.23 -3.81
CA ARG A 118 -6.37 15.95 -3.08
C ARG A 118 -5.68 15.04 -2.06
N ALA A 119 -6.45 14.29 -1.27
CA ALA A 119 -5.87 13.32 -0.31
C ALA A 119 -4.97 12.27 -1.00
N ALA A 120 -5.39 11.73 -2.14
CA ALA A 120 -4.57 10.77 -2.89
C ALA A 120 -3.27 11.40 -3.45
N ARG A 121 -3.30 12.68 -3.85
CA ARG A 121 -2.12 13.41 -4.32
C ARG A 121 -1.14 13.71 -3.19
N GLU A 122 -1.65 14.23 -2.07
CA GLU A 122 -0.82 14.68 -0.94
C GLU A 122 -0.29 13.49 -0.12
N TYR A 123 -1.16 12.54 0.24
CA TYR A 123 -0.79 11.43 1.12
C TYR A 123 -0.35 10.17 0.37
N GLY A 124 -0.83 9.95 -0.86
CA GLY A 124 -0.47 8.76 -1.64
C GLY A 124 -0.74 7.46 -0.87
N TYR A 125 0.30 6.71 -0.50
CA TYR A 125 0.12 5.50 0.28
C TYR A 125 -0.27 5.76 1.75
N GLN A 126 -0.20 6.98 2.27
CA GLN A 126 -0.50 7.30 3.67
C GLN A 126 -2.01 7.44 4.00
N CYS A 127 -2.91 7.12 3.09
CA CYS A 127 -4.36 7.08 3.36
C CYS A 127 -4.82 5.83 4.15
N PHE A 128 -3.96 5.15 4.90
CA PHE A 128 -4.38 4.00 5.70
C PHE A 128 -5.18 4.44 6.93
N GLN A 129 -6.45 4.03 6.99
CA GLN A 129 -7.26 4.03 8.20
C GLN A 129 -6.83 2.89 9.14
N ARG A 130 -6.44 1.74 8.54
CA ARG A 130 -6.00 0.56 9.28
C ARG A 130 -4.86 -0.13 8.54
N PHE A 131 -3.84 -0.54 9.28
CA PHE A 131 -2.79 -1.44 8.82
C PHE A 131 -2.20 -2.15 10.04
N GLU A 132 -2.68 -3.35 10.34
CA GLU A 132 -2.36 -4.04 11.60
C GLU A 132 -2.18 -5.54 11.39
N PRO A 133 -1.34 -6.21 12.20
CA PRO A 133 -1.23 -7.67 12.19
C PRO A 133 -2.58 -8.34 12.47
N LYS A 134 -2.87 -9.42 11.74
CA LYS A 134 -4.03 -10.28 11.94
C LYS A 134 -3.59 -11.49 12.77
N SER A 135 -4.20 -11.64 13.94
CA SER A 135 -4.04 -12.79 14.85
C SER A 135 -4.55 -14.10 14.25
#